data_AF-A0A0Q8SXW7-F1
#
_entry.id   AF-A0A0Q8SXW7-F1
#
_cell.length_a   1.000
_cell.length_b   1.000
_cell.length_c   1.000
_cell.angle_alpha   90.00
_cell.angle_beta   90.00
_cell.angle_gamma   90.00
#
_symmetry.space_group_name_H-M   'P 1'
#
loop_
_entity.id
_entity.type
_entity.pdbx_description
1 polymer ?
#
loop_
_entity_poly.entity_id
_entity_poly.type
_entity_poly.pdbx_seq_one_letter_code
_entity_poly.pdbx_strand_id
1 'polypeptide(L)'
;MPTARATVLHFEHLGALVYRADGQIDATRSPVVTVFSPQVKRGVLWTVGEVHFLASPLRSLFPELHRVGKDFARWLAGHDCVFSRKSGPHEFDYYLEGSVRNYDPPVHAFPAAQAALAQGQYFVAEEDNDVRLDLLCRALRLRGVACSP
;
A
#
# COMPACT_ATOMS: atom_id res chain seq x y z
N MET A 1 -1.63 -22.41 3.20
CA MET A 1 -0.46 -21.91 2.45
C MET A 1 -0.26 -20.46 2.88
N PRO A 2 0.93 -20.04 3.35
CA PRO A 2 1.19 -18.60 3.53
C PRO A 2 1.13 -17.96 2.15
N THR A 3 0.13 -17.11 1.91
CA THR A 3 0.03 -16.34 0.66
C THR A 3 1.21 -15.39 0.61
N ALA A 4 1.93 -15.34 -0.51
CA ALA A 4 3.03 -14.41 -0.69
C ALA A 4 2.51 -12.98 -0.46
N ARG A 5 3.03 -12.33 0.60
CA ARG A 5 2.61 -11.00 1.05
C ARG A 5 2.89 -9.90 0.02
N ALA A 6 3.91 -10.11 -0.81
CA ALA A 6 4.34 -9.18 -1.83
C ALA A 6 4.95 -9.92 -3.02
N THR A 7 4.90 -9.28 -4.19
CA THR A 7 5.63 -9.69 -5.38
C THR A 7 6.76 -8.71 -5.62
N VAL A 8 7.99 -9.22 -5.78
CA VAL A 8 9.16 -8.40 -6.12
C VAL A 8 9.42 -8.53 -7.62
N LEU A 9 9.41 -7.41 -8.32
CA LEU A 9 9.72 -7.31 -9.75
C LEU A 9 11.16 -6.82 -9.89
N HIS A 10 12.03 -7.64 -10.47
CA HIS A 10 13.40 -7.27 -10.77
C HIS A 10 13.52 -6.81 -12.23
N PHE A 11 14.07 -5.61 -12.43
CA PHE A 11 14.38 -5.06 -13.74
C PHE A 11 15.82 -5.41 -14.10
N GLU A 12 16.03 -6.66 -14.54
CA GLU A 12 17.37 -7.22 -14.82
C GLU A 12 18.23 -6.35 -15.74
N HIS A 13 17.62 -5.76 -16.77
CA HIS A 13 18.29 -4.87 -17.73
C HIS A 13 18.81 -3.56 -17.11
N LEU A 14 18.34 -3.20 -15.90
CA LEU A 14 18.76 -1.99 -15.19
C LEU A 14 19.87 -2.24 -14.16
N GLY A 15 20.24 -3.51 -13.93
CA GLY A 15 21.36 -3.86 -13.05
C GLY A 15 21.14 -5.14 -12.23
N ALA A 16 22.21 -5.58 -11.59
CA ALA A 16 22.22 -6.75 -10.72
C ALA A 16 21.52 -6.48 -9.38
N LEU A 17 21.05 -7.55 -8.74
CA LEU A 17 20.56 -7.50 -7.36
C LEU A 17 21.74 -7.30 -6.40
N VAL A 18 21.52 -6.43 -5.43
CA VAL A 18 22.40 -6.26 -4.28
C VAL A 18 21.77 -7.01 -3.11
N TYR A 19 22.56 -7.84 -2.43
CA TYR A 19 22.12 -8.59 -1.26
C TYR A 19 22.72 -8.00 0.01
N ARG A 20 21.96 -8.05 1.10
CA ARG A 20 22.42 -7.74 2.45
C ARG A 20 23.19 -8.93 3.03
N ALA A 21 23.82 -8.72 4.18
CA ALA A 21 24.58 -9.75 4.88
C ALA A 21 23.74 -10.97 5.31
N ASP A 22 22.43 -10.79 5.48
CA ASP A 22 21.45 -11.83 5.79
C ASP A 22 20.95 -12.60 4.56
N GLY A 23 21.48 -12.29 3.37
CA GLY A 23 21.09 -12.90 2.10
C GLY A 23 19.78 -12.37 1.51
N GLN A 24 19.13 -11.39 2.13
CA GLN A 24 17.93 -10.74 1.59
C GLN A 24 18.31 -9.69 0.53
N ILE A 25 17.41 -9.45 -0.44
CA ILE A 25 17.60 -8.40 -1.44
C ILE A 25 17.57 -7.03 -0.75
N ASP A 26 18.58 -6.19 -1.02
CA ASP A 26 18.58 -4.79 -0.62
C ASP A 26 17.80 -3.95 -1.64
N ALA A 27 16.50 -3.77 -1.39
CA ALA A 27 15.62 -3.00 -2.26
C ALA A 27 16.02 -1.52 -2.40
N THR A 28 16.84 -0.98 -1.48
CA THR A 28 17.33 0.40 -1.56
C THR A 28 18.50 0.58 -2.52
N ARG A 29 19.13 -0.52 -2.94
CA ARG A 29 20.32 -0.55 -3.79
C ARG A 29 20.16 -1.41 -5.04
N SER A 30 18.99 -2.01 -5.22
CA SER A 30 18.68 -2.91 -6.34
C SER A 30 17.62 -2.29 -7.25
N PRO A 31 17.63 -2.61 -8.56
CA PRO A 31 16.58 -2.16 -9.49
C PRO A 31 15.32 -3.03 -9.35
N VAL A 32 14.68 -2.94 -8.19
CA VAL A 32 13.49 -3.73 -7.85
C VAL A 32 12.31 -2.85 -7.49
N VAL A 33 11.11 -3.36 -7.76
CA VAL A 33 9.83 -2.78 -7.33
C VAL A 33 9.08 -3.84 -6.55
N THR A 34 8.57 -3.47 -5.38
CA THR A 34 7.78 -4.39 -4.54
C THR A 34 6.31 -4.02 -4.65
N VAL A 35 5.47 -5.00 -4.99
CA VAL A 35 4.01 -4.85 -5.09
C VAL A 35 3.35 -5.64 -3.97
N PHE A 36 2.66 -4.93 -3.08
CA PHE A 36 1.83 -5.49 -2.03
C PHE A 36 0.38 -5.49 -2.51
N SER A 37 -0.19 -6.68 -2.66
CA SER A 37 -1.60 -6.82 -3.03
C SER A 37 -2.48 -6.64 -1.80
N PRO A 38 -3.63 -5.96 -1.89
CA PRO A 38 -4.60 -5.87 -0.80
C PRO A 38 -4.88 -7.23 -0.17
N GLN A 39 -4.77 -7.34 1.16
CA GLN A 39 -5.06 -8.55 1.91
C GLN A 39 -6.11 -8.28 2.98
N VAL A 40 -6.95 -9.29 3.26
CA VAL A 40 -7.77 -9.29 4.48
C VAL A 40 -6.84 -9.49 5.67
N LYS A 41 -6.87 -8.57 6.63
CA LYS A 41 -6.18 -8.71 7.91
C LYS A 41 -7.11 -9.25 8.99
N ARG A 42 -8.28 -8.64 9.19
CA ARG A 42 -9.21 -8.94 10.30
C ARG A 42 -10.66 -8.73 9.90
N GLY A 43 -11.27 -9.75 9.28
CA GLY A 43 -12.67 -9.70 8.82
C GLY A 43 -12.91 -8.57 7.81
N VAL A 44 -13.45 -7.45 8.28
CA VAL A 44 -13.75 -6.26 7.45
C VAL A 44 -12.54 -5.35 7.19
N LEU A 45 -11.41 -5.58 7.86
CA LEU A 45 -10.17 -4.82 7.66
C LEU A 45 -9.34 -5.41 6.52
N TRP A 46 -9.14 -4.62 5.48
CA TRP A 46 -8.27 -4.90 4.34
C TRP A 46 -7.04 -3.99 4.35
N THR A 47 -5.95 -4.39 3.71
CA THR A 47 -4.85 -3.49 3.41
C THR A 47 -5.08 -2.77 2.09
N VAL A 48 -4.57 -1.54 1.99
CA VAL A 48 -4.40 -0.90 0.68
C VAL A 48 -3.35 -1.65 -0.13
N GLY A 49 -3.47 -1.57 -1.46
CA GLY A 49 -2.40 -2.02 -2.35
C GLY A 49 -1.27 -1.00 -2.34
N GLU A 50 -0.04 -1.47 -2.22
CA GLU A 50 1.14 -0.60 -2.18
C GLU A 50 2.15 -1.00 -3.25
N VAL A 51 2.74 -0.01 -3.91
CA VAL A 51 3.83 -0.22 -4.88
C VAL A 51 5.02 0.61 -4.45
N HIS A 52 6.11 -0.07 -4.10
CA HIS A 52 7.27 0.56 -3.49
C HIS A 52 8.44 0.63 -4.48
N PHE A 53 8.89 1.86 -4.72
CA PHE A 53 10.13 2.17 -5.44
C PHE A 53 11.18 2.65 -4.43
N LEU A 54 11.89 1.70 -3.79
CA LEU A 54 12.71 1.99 -2.60
C LEU A 54 14.16 2.39 -2.89
N ALA A 55 14.65 2.22 -4.11
CA ALA A 55 16.03 2.57 -4.43
C ALA A 55 16.29 4.06 -4.15
N SER A 56 17.38 4.37 -3.45
CA SER A 56 17.65 5.75 -3.02
C SER A 56 19.11 6.14 -3.21
N PRO A 57 19.43 7.20 -3.97
CA PRO A 57 18.50 8.04 -4.74
C PRO A 57 18.06 7.37 -6.06
N LEU A 58 16.75 7.08 -6.21
CA LEU A 58 16.18 6.37 -7.37
C LEU A 58 16.56 6.98 -8.71
N ARG A 59 16.41 8.31 -8.84
CA ARG A 59 16.63 9.04 -10.11
C ARG A 59 18.07 8.95 -10.61
N SER A 60 19.04 8.91 -9.69
CA SER A 60 20.46 8.88 -10.04
C SER A 60 20.96 7.45 -10.25
N LEU A 61 20.51 6.50 -9.43
CA LEU A 61 20.92 5.10 -9.53
C LEU A 61 20.24 4.38 -10.70
N PHE A 62 18.92 4.59 -10.85
CA PHE A 62 18.09 3.87 -11.82
C PHE A 62 17.12 4.85 -12.51
N PRO A 63 17.61 5.71 -13.43
CA PRO A 63 16.80 6.76 -14.06
C PRO A 63 15.60 6.20 -14.86
N GLU A 64 15.75 5.02 -15.47
CA GLU A 64 14.64 4.36 -16.17
C GLU A 64 13.58 3.83 -15.20
N LEU A 65 14.00 3.24 -14.08
CA LEU A 65 13.07 2.82 -13.02
C LEU A 65 12.33 4.01 -12.41
N HIS A 66 13.01 5.16 -12.28
CA HIS A 66 12.36 6.41 -11.89
C HIS A 66 11.27 6.83 -12.87
N ARG A 67 11.49 6.66 -14.19
CA ARG A 67 10.46 6.95 -15.21
C ARG A 67 9.27 6.02 -15.07
N VAL A 68 9.51 4.70 -14.88
CA VAL A 68 8.45 3.72 -14.60
C VAL A 68 7.62 4.15 -13.38
N GLY A 69 8.27 4.57 -12.29
CA GLY A 69 7.57 5.07 -11.11
C GLY A 69 6.71 6.31 -11.38
N LYS A 70 7.19 7.24 -12.21
CA LYS A 70 6.40 8.41 -12.61
C LYS A 70 5.21 8.04 -13.50
N ASP A 71 5.41 7.12 -14.44
CA ASP A 71 4.35 6.69 -15.36
C ASP A 71 3.28 5.88 -14.61
N PHE A 72 3.70 5.04 -13.65
CA PHE A 72 2.79 4.36 -12.73
C PHE A 72 1.97 5.35 -11.90
N ALA A 73 2.62 6.37 -11.29
CA ALA A 73 1.91 7.38 -10.53
C ALA A 73 0.91 8.18 -11.40
N ARG A 74 1.26 8.49 -12.65
CA ARG A 74 0.36 9.15 -13.59
C ARG A 74 -0.82 8.27 -13.96
N TRP A 75 -0.57 6.99 -14.23
CA TRP A 75 -1.62 6.01 -14.50
C TRP A 75 -2.57 5.87 -13.32
N LEU A 76 -2.03 5.75 -12.10
CA LEU A 76 -2.82 5.63 -10.87
C LEU A 76 -3.71 6.85 -10.64
N ALA A 77 -3.21 8.05 -10.95
CA ALA A 77 -3.97 9.30 -10.86
C ALA A 77 -5.15 9.39 -11.85
N GLY A 78 -5.25 8.49 -12.83
CA GLY A 78 -6.42 8.35 -13.69
C GLY A 78 -7.62 7.66 -13.02
N HIS A 79 -7.45 7.16 -11.79
CA HIS A 79 -8.52 6.56 -10.98
C HIS A 79 -9.00 7.52 -9.89
N ASP A 80 -10.21 7.28 -9.38
CA ASP A 80 -10.81 8.15 -8.37
C ASP A 80 -9.97 8.19 -7.09
N CYS A 81 -9.68 9.41 -6.64
CA CYS A 81 -8.97 9.66 -5.39
C CYS A 81 -9.95 9.56 -4.23
N VAL A 82 -9.84 8.49 -3.43
CA VAL A 82 -10.76 8.20 -2.33
C VAL A 82 -10.27 8.70 -0.97
N PHE A 83 -8.99 9.07 -0.88
CA PHE A 83 -8.39 9.70 0.30
C PHE A 83 -7.17 10.52 -0.10
N SER A 84 -7.04 11.71 0.48
CA SER A 84 -5.83 12.53 0.37
C SER A 84 -5.77 13.54 1.51
N ARG A 85 -4.58 13.70 2.11
CA ARG A 85 -4.34 14.70 3.16
C ARG A 85 -4.32 16.14 2.65
N LYS A 86 -4.19 16.32 1.33
CA LYS A 86 -4.04 17.63 0.67
C LYS A 86 -5.37 18.18 0.14
N SER A 87 -6.38 17.33 0.01
CA SER A 87 -7.72 17.72 -0.42
C SER A 87 -8.66 17.83 0.79
N GLY A 88 -9.84 18.42 0.56
CA GLY A 88 -10.92 18.38 1.53
C GLY A 88 -11.42 16.96 1.82
N PRO A 89 -12.31 16.80 2.81
CA PRO A 89 -12.82 15.50 3.20
C PRO A 89 -13.54 14.79 2.05
N HIS A 90 -13.24 13.51 1.86
CA HIS A 90 -13.91 12.62 0.92
C HIS A 90 -14.95 11.76 1.65
N GLU A 91 -16.02 11.33 0.96
CA GLU A 91 -17.07 10.49 1.56
C GLU A 91 -16.52 9.15 2.10
N PHE A 92 -15.42 8.68 1.51
CA PHE A 92 -14.76 7.44 1.90
C PHE A 92 -13.69 7.60 2.97
N ASP A 93 -13.32 8.83 3.37
CA ASP A 93 -12.27 9.06 4.39
C ASP A 93 -12.53 8.28 5.68
N TYR A 94 -13.80 8.06 6.01
CA TYR A 94 -14.23 7.30 7.18
C TYR A 94 -13.78 5.82 7.17
N TYR A 95 -13.58 5.25 5.99
CA TYR A 95 -13.19 3.85 5.80
C TYR A 95 -11.68 3.67 5.67
N LEU A 96 -10.90 4.74 5.60
CA LEU A 96 -9.44 4.71 5.59
C LEU A 96 -8.92 5.00 7.01
N GLU A 97 -8.42 3.99 7.70
CA GLU A 97 -8.02 4.05 9.11
C GLU A 97 -6.60 3.52 9.36
N GLY A 98 -6.04 3.77 10.55
CA GLY A 98 -4.67 3.32 10.87
C GLY A 98 -3.58 4.13 10.16
N SER A 99 -2.46 3.51 9.83
CA SER A 99 -1.33 4.24 9.24
C SER A 99 -1.60 4.75 7.83
N VAL A 100 -2.60 4.22 7.12
CA VAL A 100 -2.93 4.69 5.75
C VAL A 100 -3.17 6.21 5.74
N ARG A 101 -3.68 6.75 6.84
CA ARG A 101 -3.98 8.18 7.02
C ARG A 101 -2.73 9.05 7.19
N ASN A 102 -1.59 8.43 7.52
CA ASN A 102 -0.33 9.12 7.74
C ASN A 102 0.49 9.29 6.47
N TYR A 103 0.20 8.52 5.41
CA TYR A 103 0.91 8.60 4.16
C TYR A 103 0.60 9.90 3.40
N ASP A 104 1.64 10.49 2.82
CA ASP A 104 1.55 11.70 2.01
C ASP A 104 0.94 11.47 0.61
N PRO A 105 1.19 10.34 -0.08
CA PRO A 105 0.55 10.07 -1.36
C PRO A 105 -0.97 9.93 -1.26
N PRO A 106 -1.74 10.49 -2.20
CA PRO A 106 -3.16 10.19 -2.34
C PRO A 106 -3.41 8.70 -2.56
N VAL A 107 -4.54 8.21 -2.04
CA VAL A 107 -5.01 6.85 -2.26
C VAL A 107 -6.07 6.88 -3.36
N HIS A 108 -5.81 6.12 -4.41
CA HIS A 108 -6.73 5.97 -5.55
C HIS A 108 -7.38 4.60 -5.52
N ALA A 109 -8.67 4.52 -5.88
CA ALA A 109 -9.44 3.29 -5.85
C ALA A 109 -9.76 2.78 -7.26
N PHE A 110 -9.43 1.51 -7.51
CA PHE A 110 -9.99 0.76 -8.64
C PHE A 110 -11.48 0.46 -8.39
N PRO A 111 -12.26 0.09 -9.44
CA PRO A 111 -13.69 -0.18 -9.30
C PRO A 111 -14.02 -1.21 -8.21
N ALA A 112 -13.19 -2.25 -8.04
CA ALA A 112 -13.38 -3.24 -6.99
C ALA A 112 -13.21 -2.63 -5.57
N ALA A 113 -12.24 -1.72 -5.39
CA ALA A 113 -12.03 -1.04 -4.11
C ALA A 113 -13.15 -0.04 -3.82
N GLN A 114 -13.70 0.64 -4.83
CA GLN A 114 -14.87 1.50 -4.66
C GLN A 114 -16.10 0.71 -4.22
N ALA A 115 -16.35 -0.45 -4.84
CA ALA A 115 -17.44 -1.34 -4.43
C ALA A 115 -17.26 -1.83 -2.99
N ALA A 116 -16.03 -2.17 -2.60
CA ALA A 116 -15.68 -2.54 -1.22
C ALA A 116 -15.94 -1.40 -0.22
N LEU A 117 -15.51 -0.18 -0.53
CA LEU A 117 -15.77 1.00 0.29
C LEU A 117 -17.27 1.27 0.45
N ALA A 118 -18.03 1.17 -0.66
CA ALA A 118 -19.49 1.32 -0.64
C ALA A 118 -20.20 0.23 0.19
N GLN A 119 -19.59 -0.94 0.35
CA GLN A 119 -20.07 -2.03 1.20
C GLN A 119 -19.61 -1.92 2.66
N GLY A 120 -18.90 -0.85 3.02
CA GLY A 120 -18.43 -0.61 4.38
C GLY A 120 -17.18 -1.39 4.77
N GLN A 121 -16.36 -1.81 3.79
CA GLN A 121 -15.05 -2.36 4.08
C GLN A 121 -14.08 -1.24 4.49
N TYR A 122 -13.21 -1.55 5.44
CA TYR A 122 -12.22 -0.62 5.97
C TYR A 122 -10.84 -0.98 5.43
N PHE A 123 -10.03 0.04 5.16
CA PHE A 123 -8.67 -0.13 4.65
C PHE A 123 -7.64 0.48 5.59
N VAL A 124 -6.55 -0.25 5.77
CA VAL A 124 -5.40 0.11 6.59
C VAL A 124 -4.10 -0.02 5.79
N ALA A 125 -2.97 0.41 6.36
CA ALA A 125 -1.68 0.26 5.70
C ALA A 125 -1.18 -1.18 5.76
N GLU A 126 -0.36 -1.61 4.80
CA GLU A 126 0.20 -2.96 4.80
C GLU A 126 1.10 -3.21 6.02
N GLU A 127 1.76 -2.17 6.53
CA GLU A 127 2.65 -2.22 7.69
C GLU A 127 1.92 -2.19 9.05
N ASP A 128 0.59 -2.04 9.08
CA ASP A 128 -0.15 -2.02 10.34
C ASP A 128 -0.04 -3.36 11.06
N ASN A 129 0.58 -3.33 12.23
CA ASN A 129 0.85 -4.51 13.06
C ASN A 129 -0.35 -4.90 13.93
N ASP A 130 -0.28 -6.10 14.52
CA ASP A 130 -1.39 -6.63 15.31
C ASP A 130 -1.82 -5.74 16.47
N VAL A 131 -0.87 -5.06 17.13
CA VAL A 131 -1.18 -4.13 18.23
C VAL A 131 -2.05 -2.97 17.73
N ARG A 132 -1.70 -2.39 16.58
CA ARG A 132 -2.47 -1.29 15.98
C ARG A 132 -3.82 -1.78 15.48
N LEU A 133 -3.86 -2.95 14.82
CA LEU A 133 -5.10 -3.55 14.34
C LEU A 133 -6.06 -3.88 15.49
N ASP A 134 -5.56 -4.36 16.63
CA ASP A 134 -6.37 -4.61 17.82
C ASP A 134 -6.99 -3.34 18.40
N LEU A 135 -6.20 -2.25 18.47
CA LEU A 135 -6.70 -0.94 18.92
C LEU A 135 -7.78 -0.41 17.97
N LEU A 136 -7.54 -0.48 16.66
CA LEU A 136 -8.51 -0.07 15.64
C LEU A 136 -9.79 -0.90 15.76
N CYS A 137 -9.68 -2.22 15.88
CA CYS A 137 -10.82 -3.10 16.01
C CYS A 137 -11.63 -2.86 17.29
N ARG A 138 -10.99 -2.50 18.40
CA ARG A 138 -11.70 -2.05 19.61
C ARG A 138 -12.50 -0.77 19.34
N ALA A 139 -11.91 0.20 18.65
CA ALA A 139 -12.60 1.44 18.28
C ALA A 139 -13.77 1.20 17.30
N LEU A 140 -13.58 0.31 16.32
CA LEU A 140 -14.61 -0.08 15.36
C LEU A 140 -15.78 -0.83 16.02
N ARG A 141 -15.53 -1.66 17.04
CA ARG A 141 -16.60 -2.32 17.81
C ARG A 141 -17.50 -1.32 18.53
N LEU A 142 -16.96 -0.19 19.00
CA LEU A 142 -17.77 0.89 19.57
C LEU A 142 -18.70 1.54 18.53
N ARG A 143 -18.41 1.36 17.24
CA ARG A 143 -19.22 1.82 16.11
C ARG A 143 -20.13 0.70 15.55
N GLY A 144 -20.21 -0.45 16.22
CA GLY A 144 -21.01 -1.60 15.78
C GLY A 144 -20.36 -2.47 14.70
N VAL A 145 -19.08 -2.25 14.39
CA VAL A 145 -18.35 -2.98 13.35
C VAL A 145 -17.59 -4.16 13.96
N ALA A 146 -17.84 -5.37 13.44
CA ALA A 146 -17.22 -6.60 13.92
C ALA A 146 -15.90 -6.90 13.17
N CYS A 147 -14.77 -6.73 13.85
CA CYS A 147 -13.52 -7.34 13.42
C CYS A 147 -13.42 -8.78 13.92
N SER A 148 -13.16 -9.72 13.01
CA SER A 148 -12.73 -11.08 13.35
C SER A 148 -11.25 -11.10 13.75
N PRO A 149 -10.84 -11.92 14.72
CA PRO A 149 -9.43 -12.18 15.02
C PRO A 149 -8.68 -12.79 13.84
#